data_AF-A0A3M9ZY75-F1
#
_entry.id   AF-A0A3M9ZY75-F1
#
_cell.length_a   1.000
_cell.length_b   1.000
_cell.length_c   1.000
_cell.angle_alpha   90.00
_cell.angle_beta   90.00
_cell.angle_gamma   90.00
#
_symmetry.space_group_name_H-M   'P 1'
#
loop_
_entity.id
_entity.type
_entity.pdbx_description
1 polymer ?
#
loop_
_entity_poly.entity_id
_entity_poly.type
_entity_poly.pdbx_seq_one_letter_code
_entity_poly.pdbx_strand_id
1 'polypeptide(L)'
;MIKCTQEHKLEYLLKQDGKDYCAQVMGIPGIIVGGEDVDEIRKEITHATKRYLDYHDPTHIKIQEQNFDSSLRTSSEGAVLSIEKFSVRC
;
A
#
# COMPACT_ATOMS: atom_id res chain seq x y z
N MET A 1 -23.22 -9.34 2.49
CA MET A 1 -21.93 -8.65 2.66
C MET A 1 -21.32 -9.14 3.96
N ILE A 2 -20.33 -10.03 3.89
CA ILE A 2 -19.57 -10.42 5.07
C ILE A 2 -18.69 -9.23 5.39
N LYS A 3 -18.95 -8.56 6.52
CA LYS A 3 -17.96 -7.64 7.08
C LYS A 3 -16.79 -8.51 7.47
N CYS A 4 -15.68 -8.35 6.77
CA CYS A 4 -14.40 -8.79 7.30
C CYS A 4 -14.26 -8.18 8.72
N THR A 5 -13.52 -8.84 9.61
CA THR A 5 -13.19 -8.29 10.94
C THR A 5 -11.69 -8.43 11.21
N GLN A 6 -10.93 -8.62 10.13
CA GLN A 6 -9.52 -8.95 10.17
C GLN A 6 -8.71 -7.66 9.99
N GLU A 7 -7.76 -7.48 10.89
CA GLU A 7 -6.74 -6.45 10.74
C GLU A 7 -5.64 -6.99 9.85
N HIS A 8 -5.43 -6.34 8.70
CA HIS A 8 -4.37 -6.66 7.77
C HIS A 8 -3.24 -5.67 7.95
N LYS A 9 -2.06 -6.20 8.33
CA LYS A 9 -0.82 -5.43 8.40
C LYS A 9 -0.18 -5.45 7.02
N LEU A 10 -0.04 -4.27 6.44
CA LEU A 10 0.45 -4.07 5.08
C LEU A 10 1.57 -3.04 5.10
N GLU A 11 2.31 -3.01 4.00
CA GLU A 11 3.38 -2.06 3.77
C GLU A 11 3.10 -1.37 2.43
N TYR A 12 3.42 -0.09 2.31
CA TYR A 12 3.42 0.59 1.02
C TYR A 12 4.76 1.28 0.78
N LEU A 13 5.13 1.35 -0.48
CA LEU A 13 6.31 2.03 -0.96
C LEU A 13 5.93 3.47 -1.29
N LEU A 14 6.50 4.45 -0.58
CA LEU A 14 6.36 5.86 -0.89
C LEU A 14 7.52 6.31 -1.79
N LYS A 15 7.17 6.86 -2.94
CA LYS A 15 8.09 7.46 -3.90
C LYS A 15 7.78 8.94 -4.05
N GLN A 16 8.82 9.73 -4.26
CA GLN A 16 8.67 11.09 -4.75
C GLN A 16 9.05 11.15 -6.22
N ASP A 17 8.15 11.72 -7.01
CA ASP A 17 8.37 12.00 -8.42
C ASP A 17 8.30 13.52 -8.65
N GLY A 18 9.46 14.16 -8.56
CA GLY A 18 9.54 15.62 -8.63
C GLY A 18 8.86 16.30 -7.44
N LYS A 19 7.74 16.98 -7.70
CA LYS A 19 6.94 17.66 -6.66
C LYS A 19 5.82 16.80 -6.09
N ASP A 20 5.50 15.71 -6.79
CA ASP A 20 4.41 14.83 -6.43
C ASP A 20 4.93 13.61 -5.67
N TYR A 21 4.03 12.96 -4.96
CA TYR A 21 4.26 11.71 -4.26
C TYR A 21 3.43 10.60 -4.90
N CYS A 22 3.88 9.36 -4.70
CA CYS A 22 3.16 8.17 -5.11
C CYS A 22 3.37 7.09 -4.06
N ALA A 23 2.29 6.43 -3.64
CA ALA A 23 2.35 5.25 -2.79
C ALA A 23 1.80 4.02 -3.50
N GLN A 24 2.48 2.89 -3.33
CA GLN A 24 2.05 1.60 -3.84
C GLN A 24 2.01 0.56 -2.72
N VAL A 25 0.88 -0.10 -2.52
CA VAL A 25 0.77 -1.17 -1.53
C VAL A 25 1.59 -2.38 -1.97
N MET A 26 2.51 -2.79 -1.12
CA MET A 26 3.28 -4.00 -1.28
C MET A 26 2.41 -5.22 -0.98
N GLY A 27 2.53 -6.27 -1.80
CA GLY A 27 1.74 -7.50 -1.64
C GLY A 27 0.31 -7.43 -2.21
N ILE A 28 -0.17 -6.25 -2.60
CA ILE A 28 -1.46 -6.09 -3.31
C ILE A 28 -1.23 -5.37 -4.64
N PRO A 29 -1.06 -6.11 -5.75
CA PRO A 29 -0.85 -5.49 -7.05
C PRO A 29 -2.09 -4.69 -7.47
N GLY A 30 -1.87 -3.46 -7.94
CA GLY A 30 -2.92 -2.59 -8.47
C GLY A 30 -3.38 -1.48 -7.53
N ILE A 31 -2.93 -1.44 -6.28
CA ILE A 31 -3.20 -0.31 -5.38
C ILE A 31 -2.04 0.69 -5.45
N ILE A 32 -2.25 1.74 -6.23
CA ILE A 32 -1.32 2.85 -6.40
C ILE A 32 -2.12 4.14 -6.25
N VAL A 33 -1.64 5.07 -5.42
CA VAL A 33 -2.22 6.41 -5.27
C VAL A 33 -1.13 7.44 -5.49
N GLY A 34 -1.50 8.58 -6.06
CA GLY A 34 -0.63 9.74 -6.23
C GLY A 34 -1.26 10.97 -5.59
N GLY A 35 -0.43 11.94 -5.24
CA GLY A 35 -0.89 13.18 -4.62
C GLY A 35 0.26 14.16 -4.38
N GLU A 36 -0.06 15.43 -4.19
CA GLU A 36 0.92 16.49 -3.92
C GLU A 36 1.39 16.49 -2.46
N ASP A 37 0.64 15.82 -1.57
CA ASP A 37 0.87 15.80 -0.13
C ASP A 37 0.91 14.37 0.44
N VAL A 38 1.85 14.13 1.35
CA VAL A 38 2.06 12.79 1.94
C VAL A 38 0.89 12.38 2.84
N ASP A 39 0.25 13.32 3.55
CA ASP A 39 -0.89 13.01 4.42
C ASP A 39 -2.16 12.72 3.60
N GLU A 40 -2.31 13.34 2.42
CA GLU A 40 -3.32 12.95 1.44
C GLU A 40 -3.09 11.52 0.94
N ILE A 41 -1.85 11.20 0.52
CA ILE A 41 -1.49 9.86 0.07
C ILE A 41 -1.79 8.79 1.12
N ARG A 42 -1.47 9.06 2.39
CA ARG A 42 -1.75 8.14 3.50
C ARG A 42 -3.24 7.84 3.64
N LYS A 43 -4.10 8.84 3.46
CA LYS A 43 -5.56 8.66 3.52
C LYS A 43 -6.05 7.86 2.31
N GLU A 44 -5.60 8.23 1.11
CA GLU A 44 -6.02 7.59 -0.13
C GLU A 44 -5.56 6.14 -0.23
N ILE A 45 -4.30 5.83 0.11
CA ILE A 45 -3.77 4.47 0.08
C ILE A 45 -4.53 3.58 1.08
N THR A 46 -4.85 4.10 2.26
CA THR A 46 -5.61 3.39 3.29
C THR A 46 -7.03 3.10 2.80
N HIS A 47 -7.68 4.10 2.20
CA HIS A 47 -9.04 3.97 1.69
C HIS A 47 -9.12 3.02 0.49
N ALA A 48 -8.19 3.12 -0.47
CA ALA A 48 -8.11 2.23 -1.62
C ALA A 48 -7.85 0.78 -1.20
N THR A 49 -6.94 0.58 -0.24
CA THR A 49 -6.67 -0.73 0.38
C THR A 49 -7.91 -1.29 1.06
N LYS A 50 -8.61 -0.48 1.85
CA LYS A 50 -9.84 -0.92 2.50
C LYS A 50 -10.88 -1.35 1.47
N ARG A 51 -11.11 -0.57 0.42
CA ARG A 51 -12.05 -0.93 -0.65
C ARG A 51 -11.67 -2.22 -1.36
N TYR A 52 -10.37 -2.44 -1.58
CA TYR A 52 -9.88 -3.69 -2.15
C TYR A 52 -10.18 -4.87 -1.23
N LEU A 53 -9.86 -4.76 0.06
CA LEU A 53 -10.12 -5.80 1.06
C LEU A 53 -11.63 -6.04 1.28
N ASP A 54 -12.47 -5.00 1.16
CA ASP A 54 -13.93 -5.11 1.25
C ASP A 54 -14.52 -5.81 0.01
N TYR A 55 -13.89 -5.67 -1.16
CA TYR A 55 -14.37 -6.24 -2.43
C TYR A 55 -13.86 -7.66 -2.67
N HIS A 56 -12.64 -7.96 -2.22
CA HIS A 56 -12.05 -9.29 -2.34
C HIS A 56 -12.35 -10.11 -1.08
N ASP A 57 -12.88 -11.32 -1.26
CA ASP A 57 -13.26 -12.19 -0.14
C ASP A 57 -12.04 -12.53 0.75
N PRO A 58 -12.11 -12.36 2.09
CA PRO A 58 -10.98 -12.59 3.00
C PRO A 58 -10.43 -14.02 2.95
N THR A 59 -11.18 -15.00 2.42
CA THR A 59 -10.69 -16.37 2.22
C THR A 59 -9.73 -16.53 1.03
N HIS A 60 -9.73 -15.58 0.09
CA HIS A 60 -8.92 -15.64 -1.13
C HIS A 60 -7.76 -14.63 -1.16
N ILE A 61 -7.72 -13.68 -0.22
CA ILE A 61 -6.60 -12.74 -0.12
C ILE A 61 -5.43 -13.47 0.56
N LYS A 62 -4.65 -14.20 -0.23
CA LYS A 62 -3.27 -14.57 0.17
C LYS A 62 -2.43 -13.30 0.13
N ILE A 63 -2.56 -12.45 1.14
CA ILE A 63 -1.58 -11.41 1.41
C ILE A 63 -0.30 -12.17 1.70
N GLN A 64 0.58 -12.22 0.71
CA GLN A 64 1.91 -12.73 0.95
C GLN A 64 2.57 -11.69 1.84
N GLU A 65 2.72 -11.99 3.13
CA GLU A 65 3.75 -11.37 3.97
C GLU A 65 5.10 -11.69 3.33
N GLN A 66 5.43 -10.97 2.26
CA GLN A 66 6.77 -11.02 1.70
C GLN A 66 7.64 -10.24 2.67
N ASN A 67 8.32 -10.99 3.55
CA ASN A 67 9.50 -10.51 4.26
C ASN A 67 10.49 -10.02 3.20
N PHE A 68 10.39 -8.75 2.82
CA PHE A 68 11.35 -8.13 1.93
C PHE A 68 12.54 -7.72 2.77
N ASP A 69 13.56 -8.58 2.72
CA ASP A 69 14.91 -8.29 3.15
C ASP A 69 15.38 -7.00 2.45
N SER A 70 15.83 -6.03 3.25
CA SER A 70 16.15 -4.64 2.90
C SER A 70 17.31 -4.47 1.91
N SER A 71 17.20 -5.05 0.72
CA SER A 71 18.12 -4.83 -0.39
C SER A 71 17.45 -3.94 -1.43
N LEU A 72 17.39 -2.63 -1.13
CA LEU A 72 17.02 -1.55 -2.05
C LEU A 72 17.88 -1.63 -3.33
N ARG A 73 17.38 -2.30 -4.36
CA ARG A 73 17.88 -2.18 -5.74
C ARG A 73 17.10 -1.05 -6.42
N THR A 74 17.69 0.13 -6.39
CA THR A 74 17.28 1.27 -7.19
C THR A 74 17.44 0.93 -8.67
N SER A 75 16.32 0.91 -9.40
CA SER A 75 16.31 0.96 -10.85
C SER A 75 15.34 2.07 -11.24
N SER A 76 15.95 3.13 -11.74
CA SER A 76 15.47 4.25 -12.55
C SER A 76 13.97 4.56 -12.53
N GLU A 77 13.67 5.84 -12.19
CA GLU A 77 12.38 6.54 -12.10
C GLU A 77 11.74 6.57 -10.70
N GLY A 78 11.83 7.74 -10.05
CA GLY A 78 11.35 8.04 -8.70
C GLY A 78 12.34 7.67 -7.57
N ALA A 79 12.67 8.65 -6.71
CA ALA A 79 13.42 8.36 -5.50
C ALA A 79 12.48 7.69 -4.49
N VAL A 80 12.81 6.47 -4.06
CA VAL A 80 12.12 5.83 -2.93
C VAL A 80 12.42 6.65 -1.69
N LEU A 81 11.38 7.25 -1.11
CA LEU A 81 11.50 8.01 0.14
C LEU A 81 11.53 7.07 1.34
N SER A 82 10.55 6.17 1.40
CA SER A 82 10.34 5.32 2.56
C SER A 82 9.45 4.12 2.20
N ILE A 83 9.52 3.09 3.06
CA ILE A 83 8.53 2.02 3.12
C ILE A 83 7.80 2.21 4.44
N GLU A 84 6.49 2.45 4.38
CA GLU A 84 5.66 2.70 5.56
C GLU A 84 4.73 1.51 5.83
N LYS A 85 4.59 1.16 7.11
CA LYS A 85 3.70 0.08 7.56
C LYS A 85 2.37 0.68 8.00
N PHE A 86 1.28 0.05 7.63
CA PHE A 86 -0.07 0.47 8.02
C PHE A 86 -0.98 -0.74 8.25
N SER A 87 -2.03 -0.52 9.05
CA SER A 87 -3.03 -1.53 9.32
C SER A 87 -4.36 -1.09 8.76
N VAL A 88 -5.01 -1.98 8.01
CA VAL A 88 -6.37 -1.77 7.52
C VAL A 88 -7.29 -2.80 8.14
N ARG A 89 -8.42 -2.34 8.67
CA ARG A 89 -9.51 -3.20 9.09
C ARG A 89 -10.58 -3.19 8.00
N CYS A 90 -10.77 -4.36 7.41
CA CYS A 90 -12.07 -4.74 6.92
C CYS A 90 -12.78 -5.40 8.11
#